data_AF-A0A356C1C7-F1
#
_entry.id   AF-A0A356C1C7-F1
#
_cell.length_a   1.000
_cell.length_b   1.000
_cell.length_c   1.000
_cell.angle_alpha   90.00
_cell.angle_beta   90.00
_cell.angle_gamma   90.00
#
_symmetry.space_group_name_H-M   'P 1'
#
loop_
_entity.id
_entity.type
_entity.pdbx_description
1 polymer ?
#
loop_
_entity_poly.entity_id
_entity_poly.type
_entity_poly.pdbx_seq_one_letter_code
_entity_poly.pdbx_strand_id
1 'polypeptide(L)'
;GVTSWCDYPEEARSRTIIGDAMNLNVELLLSLEPDLVVGDSTLVHSHLERLEELGISTFVVGPRTVSEVQESLIDLGEAVGAKEKGEELASSMELRLAELTGNVRRSEKIRVFMEVWNEPLMTAGPGSFMDELIVLAGGENIAGDAPTPWPVFSEELVIERDPEVVILTSFNLEEALGRPAWQVTTAMKNGDVYEVNPDLYSRTTPRLLDALAELIEILDAIGQ
;
A
#
# COMPACT_ATOMS: atom_id res chain seq x y z
N GLY A 1 -18.26 1.26 14.37
CA GLY A 1 -17.42 2.46 14.42
C GLY A 1 -16.33 2.36 13.38
N VAL A 2 -15.46 3.37 13.27
CA VAL A 2 -14.30 3.39 12.36
C VAL A 2 -13.08 4.00 13.06
N THR A 3 -11.86 3.79 12.55
CA THR A 3 -10.69 4.54 13.05
C THR A 3 -10.68 5.95 12.47
N SER A 4 -9.88 6.85 13.03
CA SER A 4 -9.70 8.21 12.51
C SER A 4 -9.05 8.26 11.12
N TRP A 5 -8.48 7.15 10.63
CA TRP A 5 -7.89 7.05 9.30
C TRP A 5 -8.89 6.49 8.26
N CYS A 6 -10.07 6.04 8.68
CA CYS A 6 -11.13 5.62 7.78
C CYS A 6 -11.85 6.83 7.16
N ASP A 7 -11.29 7.32 6.07
CA ASP A 7 -11.71 8.51 5.35
C ASP A 7 -12.30 8.22 3.96
N TYR A 8 -12.35 6.95 3.56
CA TYR A 8 -12.90 6.47 2.31
C TYR A 8 -13.73 5.19 2.51
N PRO A 9 -14.88 5.04 1.81
CA PRO A 9 -15.53 6.06 0.98
C PRO A 9 -16.05 7.23 1.83
N GLU A 10 -16.51 8.31 1.23
CA GLU A 10 -16.84 9.57 1.92
C GLU A 10 -17.85 9.35 3.08
N GLU A 11 -18.75 8.37 2.93
CA GLU A 11 -19.72 8.00 3.95
C GLU A 11 -19.07 7.45 5.24
N ALA A 12 -17.86 6.90 5.17
CA ALA A 12 -17.10 6.42 6.32
C ALA A 12 -16.81 7.55 7.32
N ARG A 13 -16.61 8.79 6.83
CA ARG A 13 -16.31 9.97 7.67
C ARG A 13 -17.42 10.33 8.66
N SER A 14 -18.66 9.92 8.37
CA SER A 14 -19.81 10.16 9.25
C SER A 14 -19.95 9.15 10.39
N ARG A 15 -19.15 8.08 10.39
CA ARG A 15 -19.23 7.02 11.40
C ARG A 15 -18.55 7.44 12.70
N THR A 16 -19.01 6.87 13.82
CA THR A 16 -18.38 7.08 15.12
C THR A 16 -16.92 6.67 15.09
N ILE A 17 -16.02 7.62 15.36
CA ILE A 17 -14.57 7.38 15.46
C ILE A 17 -14.29 6.71 16.80
N ILE A 18 -13.73 5.51 16.76
CA ILE A 18 -13.43 4.68 17.94
C ILE A 18 -11.96 4.72 18.36
N GLY A 19 -11.16 5.60 17.77
CA GLY A 19 -9.73 5.75 18.03
C GLY A 19 -8.90 5.71 16.76
N ASP A 20 -7.62 5.44 16.89
CA ASP A 20 -6.67 5.22 15.79
C ASP A 20 -5.96 3.86 15.94
N ALA A 21 -5.01 3.55 15.06
CA ALA A 21 -4.31 2.27 15.09
C ALA A 21 -3.43 2.07 16.35
N MET A 22 -3.10 3.14 17.08
CA MET A 22 -2.26 3.13 18.27
C MET A 22 -3.07 3.25 19.57
N ASN A 23 -4.18 3.98 19.52
CA ASN A 23 -4.99 4.36 20.67
C ASN A 23 -6.47 4.04 20.41
N LEU A 24 -6.81 2.77 20.56
CA LEU A 24 -8.20 2.31 20.47
C LEU A 24 -8.99 2.66 21.75
N ASN A 25 -10.13 3.33 21.59
CA ASN A 25 -11.07 3.57 22.69
C ASN A 25 -11.97 2.33 22.87
N VAL A 26 -11.51 1.40 23.69
CA VAL A 26 -12.20 0.13 23.96
C VAL A 26 -13.56 0.36 24.59
N GLU A 27 -13.72 1.30 25.53
CA GLU A 27 -15.02 1.58 26.17
C GLU A 27 -16.06 2.04 25.14
N LEU A 28 -15.67 2.96 24.25
CA LEU A 28 -16.53 3.43 23.18
C LEU A 28 -16.84 2.30 22.19
N LEU A 29 -15.84 1.51 21.78
CA LEU A 29 -16.04 0.34 20.91
C LEU A 29 -17.09 -0.61 21.50
N LEU A 30 -16.94 -1.00 22.78
CA LEU A 30 -17.87 -1.91 23.46
C LEU A 30 -19.27 -1.34 23.57
N SER A 31 -19.40 -0.02 23.78
CA SER A 31 -20.71 0.65 23.83
C SER A 31 -21.50 0.61 22.52
N LEU A 32 -20.82 0.31 21.40
CA LEU A 32 -21.46 0.13 20.09
C LEU A 32 -21.98 -1.30 19.87
N GLU A 33 -21.74 -2.21 20.83
CA GLU A 33 -22.17 -3.61 20.79
C GLU A 33 -21.82 -4.31 19.45
N PRO A 34 -20.55 -4.32 19.02
CA PRO A 34 -20.17 -4.90 17.73
C PRO A 34 -20.38 -6.42 17.73
N ASP A 35 -20.93 -6.91 16.63
CA ASP A 35 -20.99 -8.33 16.28
C ASP A 35 -19.70 -8.82 15.61
N LEU A 36 -18.99 -7.92 14.90
CA LEU A 36 -17.70 -8.19 14.28
C LEU A 36 -16.78 -6.96 14.35
N VAL A 37 -15.49 -7.18 14.64
CA VAL A 37 -14.45 -6.15 14.52
C VAL A 37 -13.43 -6.55 13.47
N VAL A 38 -13.32 -5.74 12.42
CA VAL A 38 -12.36 -5.95 11.32
C VAL A 38 -11.14 -5.05 11.54
N GLY A 39 -9.94 -5.58 11.37
CA GLY A 39 -8.72 -4.79 11.47
C GLY A 39 -7.53 -5.42 10.75
N ASP A 40 -6.47 -4.65 10.58
CA ASP A 40 -5.27 -5.12 9.90
C ASP A 40 -4.43 -6.09 10.77
N SER A 41 -3.63 -6.93 10.11
CA SER A 41 -2.74 -7.92 10.74
C SER A 41 -1.47 -7.32 11.34
N THR A 42 -1.32 -6.00 11.32
CA THR A 42 -0.10 -5.28 11.72
C THR A 42 -0.36 -4.44 12.97
N LEU A 43 -0.56 -3.13 12.81
CA LEU A 43 -0.67 -2.15 13.89
C LEU A 43 -1.78 -2.49 14.88
N VAL A 44 -2.94 -2.97 14.40
CA VAL A 44 -4.10 -3.22 15.27
C VAL A 44 -4.24 -4.68 15.71
N HIS A 45 -3.34 -5.59 15.32
CA HIS A 45 -3.50 -7.02 15.60
C HIS A 45 -3.64 -7.32 17.09
N SER A 46 -2.81 -6.72 17.94
CA SER A 46 -2.87 -6.90 19.40
C SER A 46 -4.18 -6.40 20.02
N HIS A 47 -4.82 -5.40 19.41
CA HIS A 47 -6.15 -4.96 19.82
C HIS A 47 -7.22 -6.00 19.48
N LEU A 48 -7.11 -6.65 18.32
CA LEU A 48 -8.05 -7.69 17.90
C LEU A 48 -7.94 -8.93 18.80
N GLU A 49 -6.73 -9.38 19.14
CA GLU A 49 -6.53 -10.51 20.07
C GLU A 49 -7.22 -10.23 21.43
N ARG A 50 -7.04 -9.01 21.97
CA ARG A 50 -7.67 -8.62 23.23
C ARG A 50 -9.20 -8.56 23.14
N LEU A 51 -9.76 -8.17 22.00
CA LEU A 51 -11.22 -8.16 21.80
C LEU A 51 -11.76 -9.59 21.70
N GLU A 52 -11.01 -10.50 21.07
CA GLU A 52 -11.36 -11.92 21.01
C GLU A 52 -11.37 -12.57 22.41
N GLU A 53 -10.40 -12.25 23.27
CA GLU A 53 -10.40 -12.66 24.68
C GLU A 53 -11.64 -12.18 25.47
N LEU A 54 -12.25 -11.07 25.04
CA LEU A 54 -13.50 -10.53 25.59
C LEU A 54 -14.76 -11.16 24.97
N GLY A 55 -14.60 -12.13 24.06
CA GLY A 55 -15.70 -12.84 23.40
C GLY A 55 -16.29 -12.10 22.20
N ILE A 56 -15.59 -11.11 21.66
CA ILE A 56 -16.02 -10.36 20.47
C ILE A 56 -15.37 -10.99 19.25
N SER A 57 -16.18 -11.32 18.24
CA SER A 57 -15.64 -11.87 16.98
C SER A 57 -14.77 -10.83 16.27
N THR A 58 -13.60 -11.26 15.82
CA THR A 58 -12.67 -10.42 15.07
C THR A 58 -12.38 -11.01 13.69
N PHE A 59 -12.04 -10.15 12.73
CA PHE A 59 -11.61 -10.53 11.38
C PHE A 59 -10.31 -9.79 11.06
N VAL A 60 -9.23 -10.54 10.86
CA VAL A 60 -7.90 -9.99 10.61
C VAL A 60 -7.64 -9.95 9.10
N VAL A 61 -7.28 -8.78 8.57
CA VAL A 61 -6.96 -8.56 7.15
C VAL A 61 -5.48 -8.25 7.01
N GLY A 62 -4.75 -8.98 6.17
CA GLY A 62 -3.30 -8.76 6.03
C GLY A 62 -2.72 -9.08 4.66
N PRO A 63 -3.36 -8.69 3.55
CA PRO A 63 -2.89 -9.06 2.22
C PRO A 63 -1.58 -8.35 1.89
N ARG A 64 -0.70 -9.07 1.20
CA ARG A 64 0.60 -8.64 0.72
C ARG A 64 0.70 -8.65 -0.79
N THR A 65 -0.34 -9.11 -1.47
CA THR A 65 -0.44 -9.11 -2.94
C THR A 65 -1.83 -8.65 -3.38
N VAL A 66 -1.97 -8.25 -4.64
CA VAL A 66 -3.25 -7.91 -5.26
C VAL A 66 -4.21 -9.11 -5.21
N SER A 67 -3.70 -10.33 -5.39
CA SER A 67 -4.49 -11.56 -5.26
C SER A 67 -4.99 -11.77 -3.84
N GLU A 68 -4.14 -11.57 -2.83
CA GLU A 68 -4.55 -11.68 -1.42
C GLU A 68 -5.59 -10.59 -1.05
N VAL A 69 -5.57 -9.42 -1.70
CA VAL A 69 -6.66 -8.41 -1.54
C VAL A 69 -7.97 -8.95 -2.09
N GLN A 70 -7.97 -9.58 -3.27
CA GLN A 70 -9.16 -10.19 -3.86
C GLN A 70 -9.73 -11.29 -2.96
N GLU A 71 -8.88 -12.16 -2.42
CA GLU A 71 -9.28 -13.20 -1.45
C GLU A 71 -9.89 -12.58 -0.19
N SER A 72 -9.25 -11.55 0.36
CA SER A 72 -9.74 -10.83 1.54
C SER A 72 -11.14 -10.22 1.32
N LEU A 73 -11.48 -9.78 0.10
CA LEU A 73 -12.82 -9.28 -0.23
C LEU A 73 -13.87 -10.38 -0.23
N ILE A 74 -13.51 -11.57 -0.72
CA ILE A 74 -14.41 -12.74 -0.73
C ILE A 74 -14.67 -13.18 0.71
N ASP A 75 -13.62 -13.37 1.50
CA ASP A 75 -13.70 -13.84 2.88
C ASP A 75 -14.45 -12.84 3.77
N LEU A 76 -14.16 -11.54 3.63
CA LEU A 76 -14.88 -10.49 4.34
C LEU A 76 -16.36 -10.44 3.92
N GLY A 77 -16.63 -10.60 2.62
CA GLY A 77 -17.98 -10.70 2.08
C GLY A 77 -18.77 -11.84 2.73
N GLU A 78 -18.16 -13.02 2.90
CA GLU A 78 -18.77 -14.13 3.61
C GLU A 78 -19.01 -13.81 5.09
N ALA A 79 -18.02 -13.24 5.78
CA ALA A 79 -18.09 -12.90 7.20
C ALA A 79 -19.20 -11.87 7.53
N VAL A 80 -19.48 -10.93 6.63
CA VAL A 80 -20.52 -9.89 6.82
C VAL A 80 -21.85 -10.22 6.16
N GLY A 81 -22.02 -11.43 5.63
CA GLY A 81 -23.25 -11.86 4.96
C GLY A 81 -23.51 -11.20 3.59
N ALA A 82 -22.46 -10.70 2.95
CA ALA A 82 -22.46 -10.03 1.64
C ALA A 82 -21.60 -10.78 0.60
N LYS A 83 -21.63 -12.11 0.62
CA LYS A 83 -20.79 -12.99 -0.22
C LYS A 83 -20.77 -12.58 -1.70
N GLU A 84 -21.94 -12.41 -2.32
CA GLU A 84 -22.04 -12.03 -3.73
C GLU A 84 -21.32 -10.71 -4.04
N LYS A 85 -21.33 -9.76 -3.09
CA LYS A 85 -20.64 -8.48 -3.27
C LYS A 85 -19.12 -8.62 -3.15
N GLY A 86 -18.63 -9.48 -2.25
CA GLY A 86 -17.22 -9.82 -2.15
C GLY A 86 -16.68 -10.43 -3.44
N GLU A 87 -17.41 -11.42 -3.99
CA GLU A 87 -17.10 -12.05 -5.28
C GLU A 87 -17.12 -11.05 -6.44
N GLU A 88 -18.14 -10.19 -6.53
CA GLU A 88 -18.23 -9.14 -7.55
C GLU A 88 -17.03 -8.19 -7.52
N LEU A 89 -16.62 -7.73 -6.34
CA LEU A 89 -15.49 -6.83 -6.17
C LEU A 89 -14.16 -7.50 -6.55
N ALA A 90 -13.96 -8.75 -6.13
CA ALA A 90 -12.78 -9.53 -6.48
C ALA A 90 -12.67 -9.74 -8.00
N SER A 91 -13.76 -10.15 -8.66
CA SER A 91 -13.80 -10.30 -10.12
C SER A 91 -13.58 -8.98 -10.85
N SER A 92 -14.13 -7.87 -10.35
CA SER A 92 -13.89 -6.54 -10.92
C SER A 92 -12.41 -6.14 -10.82
N MET A 93 -11.75 -6.47 -9.71
CA MET A 93 -10.32 -6.22 -9.55
C MET A 93 -9.49 -7.09 -10.49
N GLU A 94 -9.83 -8.37 -10.66
CA GLU A 94 -9.14 -9.28 -11.57
C GLU A 94 -9.18 -8.77 -13.02
N LEU A 95 -10.37 -8.39 -13.49
CA LEU A 95 -10.54 -7.84 -14.84
C LEU A 95 -9.74 -6.55 -15.05
N ARG A 96 -9.77 -5.64 -14.07
CA ARG A 96 -9.04 -4.38 -14.13
C ARG A 96 -7.52 -4.59 -14.08
N LEU A 97 -7.03 -5.53 -13.28
CA LEU A 97 -5.61 -5.89 -13.23
C LEU A 97 -5.14 -6.43 -14.59
N ALA A 98 -5.93 -7.31 -15.22
CA ALA A 98 -5.63 -7.85 -16.54
C ALA A 98 -5.61 -6.76 -17.62
N GLU A 99 -6.54 -5.80 -17.56
CA GLU A 99 -6.56 -4.63 -18.45
C GLU A 99 -5.29 -3.77 -18.30
N LEU A 100 -4.92 -3.41 -17.07
CA LEU A 100 -3.77 -2.56 -16.80
C LEU A 100 -2.46 -3.22 -17.24
N THR A 101 -2.24 -4.46 -16.81
CA THR A 101 -1.01 -5.20 -17.11
C THR A 101 -0.90 -5.60 -18.58
N GLY A 102 -2.01 -5.86 -19.27
CA GLY A 102 -2.03 -6.13 -20.71
C GLY A 102 -1.62 -4.93 -21.58
N ASN A 103 -1.66 -3.72 -21.03
CA ASN A 103 -1.26 -2.48 -21.72
C ASN A 103 0.21 -2.11 -21.50
N VAL A 104 0.94 -2.77 -20.59
CA VAL A 104 2.36 -2.51 -20.33
C VAL A 104 3.20 -3.06 -21.48
N ARG A 105 3.79 -2.17 -22.29
CA ARG A 105 4.51 -2.53 -23.54
C ARG A 105 6.03 -2.40 -23.47
N ARG A 106 6.59 -2.03 -22.32
CA ARG A 106 8.03 -1.75 -22.17
C ARG A 106 8.85 -3.05 -22.26
N SER A 107 9.89 -3.02 -23.09
CA SER A 107 10.82 -4.15 -23.26
C SER A 107 11.97 -4.12 -22.25
N GLU A 108 12.35 -2.93 -21.80
CA GLU A 108 13.35 -2.73 -20.76
C GLU A 108 12.66 -2.30 -19.47
N LYS A 109 13.11 -2.84 -18.34
CA LYS A 109 12.57 -2.49 -17.03
C LYS A 109 13.23 -1.20 -16.55
N ILE A 110 12.40 -0.28 -16.06
CA ILE A 110 12.86 0.97 -15.44
C ILE A 110 13.23 0.68 -13.98
N ARG A 111 14.42 1.10 -13.54
CA ARG A 111 14.84 0.94 -12.14
C ARG A 111 14.08 1.92 -11.25
N VAL A 112 13.27 1.39 -10.33
CA VAL A 112 12.41 2.15 -9.43
C VAL A 112 12.90 2.04 -8.00
N PHE A 113 13.00 3.17 -7.32
CA PHE A 113 13.09 3.24 -5.86
C PHE A 113 11.77 3.77 -5.30
N MET A 114 11.15 3.04 -4.37
CA MET A 114 9.91 3.46 -3.72
C MET A 114 10.16 3.72 -2.23
N GLU A 115 10.29 4.98 -1.87
CA GLU A 115 10.51 5.40 -0.49
C GLU A 115 9.20 5.36 0.29
N VAL A 116 9.16 4.51 1.32
CA VAL A 116 7.98 4.35 2.18
C VAL A 116 8.08 5.14 3.47
N TRP A 117 9.30 5.42 3.92
CA TRP A 117 9.57 6.24 5.11
C TRP A 117 10.93 6.92 4.98
N ASN A 118 11.02 8.16 5.46
CA ASN A 118 12.22 8.99 5.32
C ASN A 118 13.33 8.66 6.34
N GLU A 119 12.99 8.54 7.63
CA GLU A 119 13.98 8.39 8.71
C GLU A 119 13.52 7.40 9.78
N PRO A 120 14.12 6.20 9.88
CA PRO A 120 15.17 5.69 9.00
C PRO A 120 14.67 5.53 7.56
N LEU A 121 15.56 5.63 6.57
CA LEU A 121 15.17 5.42 5.16
C LEU A 121 14.63 4.01 4.99
N MET A 122 13.36 3.87 4.61
CA MET A 122 12.72 2.58 4.35
C MET A 122 12.16 2.55 2.93
N THR A 123 12.16 1.36 2.34
CA THR A 123 11.63 1.10 0.98
C THR A 123 10.70 -0.10 0.98
N ALA A 124 9.99 -0.31 -0.13
CA ALA A 124 9.32 -1.56 -0.43
C ALA A 124 10.32 -2.64 -0.88
N GLY A 125 10.34 -3.78 -0.23
CA GLY A 125 11.14 -4.95 -0.57
C GLY A 125 10.30 -6.17 -0.96
N PRO A 126 10.93 -7.33 -1.26
CA PRO A 126 10.25 -8.52 -1.75
C PRO A 126 9.14 -9.01 -0.82
N GLY A 127 8.00 -9.36 -1.42
CA GLY A 127 6.82 -9.84 -0.68
C GLY A 127 6.02 -8.72 -0.01
N SER A 128 6.28 -7.46 -0.35
CA SER A 128 5.35 -6.35 -0.12
C SER A 128 4.45 -6.16 -1.35
N PHE A 129 3.24 -5.64 -1.12
CA PHE A 129 2.32 -5.33 -2.22
C PHE A 129 2.85 -4.17 -3.10
N MET A 130 3.67 -3.28 -2.54
CA MET A 130 4.32 -2.20 -3.26
C MET A 130 5.41 -2.71 -4.23
N ASP A 131 6.19 -3.72 -3.83
CA ASP A 131 7.11 -4.42 -4.73
C ASP A 131 6.37 -5.09 -5.89
N GLU A 132 5.25 -5.77 -5.59
CA GLU A 132 4.39 -6.35 -6.62
C GLU A 132 3.87 -5.29 -7.59
N LEU A 133 3.44 -4.11 -7.11
CA LEU A 133 3.02 -3.01 -7.97
C LEU A 133 4.11 -2.54 -8.92
N ILE A 134 5.36 -2.40 -8.44
CA ILE A 134 6.51 -2.03 -9.28
C ILE A 134 6.68 -3.05 -10.41
N VAL A 135 6.63 -4.34 -10.09
CA VAL A 135 6.81 -5.42 -11.07
C VAL A 135 5.65 -5.47 -12.06
N LEU A 136 4.40 -5.36 -11.59
CA LEU A 136 3.20 -5.34 -12.43
C LEU A 136 3.17 -4.12 -13.37
N ALA A 137 3.70 -2.98 -12.91
CA ALA A 137 3.84 -1.80 -13.72
C ALA A 137 4.95 -1.92 -14.78
N GLY A 138 5.75 -3.00 -14.79
CA GLY A 138 6.87 -3.21 -15.71
C GLY A 138 8.20 -2.60 -15.25
N GLY A 139 8.31 -2.24 -13.97
CA GLY A 139 9.54 -1.75 -13.36
C GLY A 139 10.45 -2.86 -12.81
N GLU A 140 11.63 -2.44 -12.38
CA GLU A 140 12.57 -3.22 -11.59
C GLU A 140 12.77 -2.51 -10.25
N ASN A 141 12.36 -3.15 -9.15
CA ASN A 141 12.58 -2.61 -7.81
C ASN A 141 14.07 -2.71 -7.46
N ILE A 142 14.73 -1.58 -7.18
CA ILE A 142 16.16 -1.58 -6.82
C ILE A 142 16.44 -2.26 -5.47
N ALA A 143 15.40 -2.44 -4.65
CA ALA A 143 15.44 -3.20 -3.40
C ALA A 143 14.86 -4.62 -3.54
N GLY A 144 14.69 -5.13 -4.76
CA GLY A 144 14.10 -6.44 -5.04
C GLY A 144 14.91 -7.66 -4.56
N ASP A 145 16.10 -7.44 -3.98
CA ASP A 145 16.92 -8.46 -3.31
C ASP A 145 16.99 -8.27 -1.77
N ALA A 146 16.21 -7.34 -1.22
CA ALA A 146 16.18 -7.09 0.21
C ALA A 146 15.60 -8.29 0.98
N PRO A 147 16.01 -8.50 2.25
CA PRO A 147 15.64 -9.69 3.01
C PRO A 147 14.22 -9.65 3.60
N THR A 148 13.57 -8.48 3.63
CA THR A 148 12.25 -8.29 4.22
C THR A 148 11.35 -7.43 3.32
N PRO A 149 10.02 -7.45 3.53
CA PRO A 149 9.09 -6.60 2.76
C PRO A 149 9.26 -5.09 3.02
N TRP A 150 9.75 -4.71 4.20
CA TRP A 150 9.89 -3.31 4.63
C TRP A 150 11.28 -3.07 5.25
N PRO A 151 12.36 -3.17 4.45
CA PRO A 151 13.72 -3.03 4.96
C PRO A 151 14.05 -1.55 5.24
N VAL A 152 14.91 -1.34 6.24
CA VAL A 152 15.72 -0.11 6.28
C VAL A 152 16.74 -0.20 5.14
N PHE A 153 16.80 0.82 4.30
CA PHE A 153 17.63 0.88 3.11
C PHE A 153 18.75 1.91 3.26
N SER A 154 19.87 1.69 2.58
CA SER A 154 21.05 2.57 2.66
C SER A 154 21.04 3.58 1.52
N GLU A 155 21.38 4.83 1.81
CA GLU A 155 21.56 5.86 0.77
C GLU A 155 22.65 5.47 -0.22
N GLU A 156 23.73 4.83 0.24
CA GLU A 156 24.79 4.32 -0.62
C GLU A 156 24.28 3.30 -1.62
N LEU A 157 23.37 2.41 -1.22
CA LEU A 157 22.73 1.45 -2.12
C LEU A 157 21.79 2.14 -3.12
N VAL A 158 21.05 3.17 -2.72
CA VAL A 158 20.25 3.99 -3.66
C VAL A 158 21.15 4.58 -4.75
N ILE A 159 22.32 5.10 -4.36
CA ILE A 159 23.27 5.69 -5.29
C ILE A 159 23.91 4.63 -6.19
N GLU A 160 24.32 3.49 -5.63
CA GLU A 160 24.95 2.40 -6.38
C GLU A 160 23.99 1.77 -7.40
N ARG A 161 22.72 1.57 -7.01
CA ARG A 161 21.70 0.96 -7.87
C ARG A 161 21.09 1.94 -8.87
N ASP A 162 21.38 3.23 -8.71
CA ASP A 162 21.08 4.32 -9.64
C ASP A 162 19.64 4.24 -10.21
N PRO A 163 18.61 4.51 -9.40
CA PRO A 163 17.24 4.47 -9.88
C PRO A 163 17.02 5.49 -10.98
N GLU A 164 16.19 5.12 -11.94
CA GLU A 164 15.69 5.99 -13.00
C GLU A 164 14.46 6.77 -12.55
N VAL A 165 13.71 6.23 -11.58
CA VAL A 165 12.56 6.89 -10.95
C VAL A 165 12.58 6.72 -9.45
N VAL A 166 12.25 7.78 -8.73
CA VAL A 166 11.96 7.74 -7.29
C VAL A 166 10.47 8.02 -7.08
N ILE A 167 9.80 7.11 -6.36
CA ILE A 167 8.41 7.27 -5.92
C ILE A 167 8.41 7.52 -4.41
N LEU A 168 7.77 8.59 -3.97
CA LEU A 168 7.67 9.00 -2.58
C LEU A 168 6.24 8.80 -2.09
N THR A 169 6.03 7.91 -1.12
CA THR A 169 4.69 7.63 -0.57
C THR A 169 4.38 8.40 0.72
N SER A 170 5.18 9.43 1.04
CA SER A 170 5.14 10.14 2.34
C SER A 170 5.24 11.67 2.21
N PHE A 171 4.58 12.29 1.22
CA PHE A 171 4.53 13.75 0.99
C PHE A 171 5.81 14.53 1.42
N ASN A 172 6.97 14.08 0.94
CA ASN A 172 8.30 14.52 1.38
C ASN A 172 9.24 14.85 0.21
N LEU A 173 8.68 15.41 -0.88
CA LEU A 173 9.45 15.77 -2.06
C LEU A 173 10.60 16.74 -1.77
N GLU A 174 10.37 17.74 -0.92
CA GLU A 174 11.41 18.74 -0.57
C GLU A 174 12.60 18.08 0.13
N GLU A 175 12.33 17.20 1.10
CA GLU A 175 13.35 16.43 1.79
C GLU A 175 14.13 15.53 0.83
N ALA A 176 13.42 14.82 -0.06
CA ALA A 176 14.04 13.92 -1.02
C ALA A 176 14.95 14.64 -2.02
N LEU A 177 14.47 15.76 -2.60
CA LEU A 177 15.27 16.61 -3.49
C LEU A 177 16.42 17.29 -2.74
N GLY A 178 16.28 17.50 -1.43
CA GLY A 178 17.31 18.05 -0.56
C GLY A 178 18.47 17.10 -0.26
N ARG A 179 18.37 15.79 -0.54
CA ARG A 179 19.43 14.80 -0.25
C ARG A 179 20.63 15.01 -1.18
N PRO A 180 21.79 15.51 -0.69
CA PRO A 180 22.92 15.83 -1.57
C PRO A 180 23.53 14.58 -2.21
N ALA A 181 23.48 13.45 -1.51
CA ALA A 181 24.06 12.19 -1.97
C ALA A 181 23.28 11.63 -3.17
N TRP A 182 21.98 11.88 -3.27
CA TRP A 182 21.14 11.38 -4.36
C TRP A 182 21.28 12.20 -5.64
N GLN A 183 21.82 13.42 -5.60
CA GLN A 183 21.94 14.30 -6.78
C GLN A 183 22.74 13.69 -7.94
N VAL A 184 23.48 12.61 -7.67
CA VAL A 184 24.24 11.88 -8.69
C VAL A 184 23.41 10.83 -9.44
N THR A 185 22.24 10.45 -8.94
CA THR A 185 21.40 9.41 -9.56
C THR A 185 20.71 9.91 -10.82
N THR A 186 20.32 8.98 -11.69
CA THR A 186 19.60 9.25 -12.93
C THR A 186 18.26 9.93 -12.64
N ALA A 187 17.48 9.42 -11.69
CA ALA A 187 16.20 10.03 -11.29
C ALA A 187 16.35 11.51 -10.91
N MET A 188 17.34 11.84 -10.06
CA MET A 188 17.55 13.23 -9.61
C MET A 188 18.02 14.16 -10.74
N LYS A 189 18.87 13.67 -11.64
CA LYS A 189 19.36 14.45 -12.78
C LYS A 189 18.26 14.79 -13.78
N ASN A 190 17.32 13.87 -13.98
CA ASN A 190 16.21 14.05 -14.91
C ASN A 190 15.00 14.74 -14.26
N GLY A 191 14.93 14.78 -12.93
CA GLY A 191 13.76 15.27 -12.19
C GLY A 191 12.64 14.23 -12.10
N ASP A 192 12.94 12.96 -12.29
CA ASP A 192 12.00 11.83 -12.22
C ASP A 192 11.77 11.39 -10.76
N VAL A 193 11.32 12.35 -9.95
CA VAL A 193 11.00 12.17 -8.52
C VAL A 193 9.54 12.54 -8.32
N TYR A 194 8.72 11.55 -8.02
CA TYR A 194 7.26 11.69 -7.98
C TYR A 194 6.76 11.49 -6.56
N GLU A 195 6.00 12.47 -6.09
CA GLU A 195 5.22 12.36 -4.88
C GLU A 195 3.83 11.86 -5.24
N VAL A 196 3.44 10.70 -4.68
CA VAL A 196 2.18 10.02 -5.01
C VAL A 196 1.21 10.05 -3.84
N ASN A 197 -0.07 9.79 -4.11
CA ASN A 197 -1.09 9.78 -3.06
C ASN A 197 -0.92 8.58 -2.10
N PRO A 198 -0.56 8.80 -0.81
CA PRO A 198 -0.35 7.72 0.15
C PRO A 198 -1.60 6.85 0.38
N ASP A 199 -2.80 7.40 0.20
CA ASP A 199 -4.04 6.64 0.39
C ASP A 199 -4.27 5.56 -0.66
N LEU A 200 -3.67 5.72 -1.84
CA LEU A 200 -3.70 4.73 -2.92
C LEU A 200 -2.54 3.74 -2.77
N TYR A 201 -1.35 4.25 -2.41
CA TYR A 201 -0.11 3.46 -2.39
C TYR A 201 0.13 2.70 -1.10
N SER A 202 -0.46 3.09 0.04
CA SER A 202 -0.14 2.50 1.35
C SER A 202 -1.28 1.70 1.98
N ARG A 203 -2.40 1.53 1.26
CA ARG A 203 -3.59 0.82 1.77
C ARG A 203 -3.96 -0.33 0.84
N THR A 204 -4.03 -1.55 1.37
CA THR A 204 -4.34 -2.77 0.62
C THR A 204 -5.83 -2.92 0.35
N THR A 205 -6.34 -2.06 -0.52
CA THR A 205 -7.77 -1.96 -0.90
C THR A 205 -7.93 -2.09 -2.43
N PRO A 206 -9.16 -2.17 -2.97
CA PRO A 206 -9.35 -2.16 -4.43
C PRO A 206 -8.74 -0.95 -5.16
N ARG A 207 -8.54 0.18 -4.45
CA ARG A 207 -7.88 1.38 -4.99
C ARG A 207 -6.38 1.20 -5.24
N LEU A 208 -5.79 0.08 -4.84
CA LEU A 208 -4.42 -0.27 -5.19
C LEU A 208 -4.22 -0.35 -6.71
N LEU A 209 -5.29 -0.66 -7.47
CA LEU A 209 -5.26 -0.63 -8.94
C LEU A 209 -5.29 0.79 -9.51
N ASP A 210 -5.70 1.80 -8.73
CA ASP A 210 -5.51 3.21 -9.12
C ASP A 210 -4.03 3.59 -9.02
N ALA A 211 -3.35 3.18 -7.93
CA ALA A 211 -1.90 3.34 -7.78
C ALA A 211 -1.12 2.58 -8.87
N LEU A 212 -1.56 1.38 -9.26
CA LEU A 212 -0.94 0.65 -10.38
C LEU A 212 -1.07 1.42 -11.70
N ALA A 213 -2.25 1.97 -11.99
CA ALA A 213 -2.48 2.74 -13.20
C ALA A 213 -1.60 4.00 -13.25
N GLU A 214 -1.54 4.76 -12.16
CA GLU A 214 -0.67 5.93 -12.01
C GLU A 214 0.81 5.56 -12.17
N LEU A 215 1.25 4.45 -11.55
CA LEU A 215 2.63 3.98 -11.68
C LEU A 215 2.97 3.58 -13.12
N ILE A 216 2.04 2.94 -13.85
CA ILE A 216 2.23 2.62 -15.27
C ILE A 216 2.42 3.90 -16.09
N GLU A 217 1.61 4.93 -15.86
CA GLU A 217 1.72 6.21 -16.55
C GLU A 217 3.06 6.92 -16.25
N ILE A 218 3.48 6.94 -14.98
CA ILE A 218 4.78 7.49 -14.58
C ILE A 218 5.90 6.77 -15.32
N LEU A 219 5.92 5.43 -15.28
CA LEU A 219 6.98 4.64 -15.91
C LEU A 219 6.96 4.73 -17.45
N ASP A 220 5.80 4.95 -18.07
CA ASP A 220 5.69 5.17 -19.51
C ASP A 220 6.33 6.50 -19.96
N ALA A 221 6.34 7.52 -19.09
CA ALA A 221 6.91 8.84 -19.40
C ALA A 221 8.45 8.87 -19.33
N ILE A 222 9.08 7.86 -18.72
CA ILE A 222 10.54 7.84 -18.51
C ILE A 222 11.28 7.57 -19.81
N GLY A 223 12.21 8.46 -20.15
CA GLY A 223 13.05 8.34 -21.34
C GLY A 223 12.37 8.76 -22.66
N GLN A 224 11.18 9.41 -22.59
CA GLN A 224 10.54 10.09 -23.72
C GLN A 224 11.07 11.52 -23.96
#